data_AF-A0A948CBY8-F1
#
_entry.id   AF-A0A948CBY8-F1
#
_cell.length_a   1.000
_cell.length_b   1.000
_cell.length_c   1.000
_cell.angle_alpha   90.00
_cell.angle_beta   90.00
_cell.angle_gamma   90.00
#
_symmetry.space_group_name_H-M   'P 1'
#
loop_
_entity.id
_entity.type
_entity.pdbx_description
1 polymer ?
#
loop_
_entity_poly.entity_id
_entity_poly.type
_entity_poly.pdbx_seq_one_letter_code
_entity_poly.pdbx_strand_id
1 'polypeptide(L)'
;MSIESSIGLESDQPYPYRRVELAEPDWTRFPGWSDVTADEWASVQWQRAHCVKNVRQLRELMGDLVEDRFYVDLERDQAERATMSMLVPPQMVNTMLPHATPRGAGSFTEELYADPVRHYMIPVLSDRRTDWSSHPHATRDSLHEHDMWVAEGLTHRYPTKVLAELLPTCPQYCGHCTRMDLVGNSTPVIEKLKFAGKPNDRIGDMLDYLRRNDNIRDVVISGGDPLTLATGHLEVIISKIREIKHIEIIRIGTRFPVVLPQR
;
A
#
# COMPACT_ATOMS: atom_id res chain seq x y z
N MET A 1 24.40 26.62 29.24
CA MET A 1 22.95 26.48 29.52
C MET A 1 22.29 26.08 28.22
N SER A 2 21.88 24.81 28.07
CA SER A 2 21.06 24.42 26.92
C SER A 2 19.63 24.96 27.14
N ILE A 3 18.92 25.16 26.03
CA ILE A 3 17.51 25.61 25.99
C ILE A 3 16.59 24.75 26.89
N GLU A 4 16.99 23.51 27.19
CA GLU A 4 16.26 22.57 28.07
C GLU A 4 16.23 23.01 29.54
N SER A 5 17.18 23.86 29.97
CA SER A 5 17.31 24.26 31.38
C SER A 5 16.50 25.52 31.76
N SER A 6 15.90 26.24 30.80
CA SER A 6 15.16 27.48 31.06
C SER A 6 13.65 27.34 31.12
N ILE A 7 13.11 26.17 30.80
CA ILE A 7 11.67 25.90 30.78
C ILE A 7 11.48 24.58 31.50
N GLY A 8 10.92 24.61 32.71
CA GLY A 8 10.57 23.42 33.50
C GLY A 8 9.44 22.62 32.84
N LEU A 9 9.70 22.09 31.65
CA LEU A 9 8.86 21.14 30.94
C LEU A 9 9.56 19.79 31.06
N GLU A 10 9.15 18.98 32.03
CA GLU A 10 9.15 17.54 31.81
C GLU A 10 8.42 17.33 30.48
N SER A 11 9.14 16.92 29.44
CA SER A 11 8.51 16.66 28.16
C SER A 11 7.61 15.44 28.32
N ASP A 12 6.31 15.67 28.55
CA ASP A 12 5.23 14.70 28.43
C ASP A 12 5.10 14.23 26.96
N GLN A 13 6.17 13.70 26.38
CA GLN A 13 6.11 12.99 25.12
C GLN A 13 5.34 11.69 25.40
N PRO A 14 4.08 11.54 24.94
CA PRO A 14 3.25 10.39 25.31
C PRO A 14 3.79 9.08 24.72
N TYR A 15 4.73 9.18 23.77
CA TYR A 15 5.41 8.05 23.14
C TYR A 15 6.90 8.05 23.50
N PRO A 16 7.37 7.08 24.30
CA PRO A 16 8.79 6.89 24.52
C PRO A 16 9.43 6.38 23.23
N TYR A 17 10.16 7.24 22.51
CA TYR A 17 10.96 6.84 21.36
C TYR A 17 12.17 6.02 21.84
N ARG A 18 12.03 4.70 21.87
CA ARG A 18 13.14 3.79 22.11
C ARG A 18 13.73 3.37 20.76
N ARG A 19 14.99 3.73 20.54
CA ARG A 19 15.75 3.20 19.41
C ARG A 19 16.03 1.71 19.70
N VAL A 20 15.39 0.85 18.92
CA VAL A 20 15.68 -0.58 18.88
C VAL A 20 16.50 -0.89 17.63
N GLU A 21 17.31 -1.93 17.69
CA GLU A 21 17.92 -2.49 16.49
C GLU A 21 16.82 -3.07 15.62
N LEU A 22 16.76 -2.64 14.36
CA LEU A 22 15.81 -3.17 13.39
C LEU A 22 16.42 -4.41 12.77
N ALA A 23 15.94 -5.58 13.20
CA ALA A 23 16.28 -6.86 12.61
C ALA A 23 15.06 -7.36 11.81
N GLU A 24 15.32 -7.92 10.63
CA GLU A 24 14.29 -8.63 9.89
C GLU A 24 13.93 -9.93 10.65
N PRO A 25 12.63 -10.18 10.92
CA PRO A 25 12.21 -11.43 11.52
C PRO A 25 12.53 -12.63 10.62
N ASP A 26 12.80 -13.78 11.22
CA ASP A 26 13.03 -15.03 10.48
C ASP A 26 11.74 -15.48 9.77
N TRP A 27 11.72 -15.41 8.44
CA TRP A 27 10.56 -15.78 7.62
C TRP A 27 10.22 -17.27 7.70
N THR A 28 11.19 -18.12 8.04
CA THR A 28 11.00 -19.57 8.13
C THR A 28 10.15 -19.99 9.33
N ARG A 29 9.84 -19.06 10.25
CA ARG A 29 8.90 -19.29 11.37
C ARG A 29 7.48 -19.62 10.92
N PHE A 30 7.12 -19.26 9.68
CA PHE A 30 5.83 -19.62 9.11
C PHE A 30 5.94 -20.99 8.43
N PRO A 31 5.04 -21.95 8.75
CA PRO A 31 5.10 -23.30 8.17
C PRO A 31 5.19 -23.31 6.65
N GLY A 32 4.40 -22.46 5.97
CA GLY A 32 4.40 -22.38 4.50
C GLY A 32 5.67 -21.79 3.87
N TRP A 33 6.59 -21.22 4.66
CA TRP A 33 7.88 -20.68 4.21
C TRP A 33 9.09 -21.33 4.89
N SER A 34 8.90 -22.45 5.58
CA SER A 34 9.98 -23.16 6.28
C SER A 34 11.14 -23.60 5.38
N ASP A 35 10.86 -23.91 4.11
CA ASP A 35 11.86 -24.33 3.13
C ASP A 35 12.35 -23.20 2.19
N VAL A 36 11.90 -21.95 2.41
CA VAL A 36 12.25 -20.82 1.52
C VAL A 36 13.69 -20.38 1.77
N THR A 37 14.48 -20.40 0.70
CA THR A 37 15.90 -20.02 0.75
C THR A 37 16.08 -18.50 0.83
N ALA A 38 17.26 -18.06 1.28
CA ALA A 38 17.61 -16.63 1.29
C ALA A 38 17.63 -16.02 -0.13
N ASP A 39 18.04 -16.78 -1.15
CA ASP A 39 18.05 -16.31 -2.54
C ASP A 39 16.63 -16.10 -3.09
N GLU A 40 15.71 -17.00 -2.76
CA GLU A 40 14.28 -16.82 -3.06
C GLU A 40 13.71 -15.61 -2.30
N TRP A 41 14.01 -15.48 -1.01
CA TRP A 41 13.55 -14.35 -0.21
C TRP A 41 14.03 -13.00 -0.76
N ALA A 42 15.28 -12.94 -1.21
CA ALA A 42 15.88 -11.75 -1.83
C ALA A 42 15.36 -11.46 -3.25
N SER A 43 14.65 -12.39 -3.89
CA SER A 43 14.11 -12.21 -5.24
C SER A 43 12.80 -11.42 -5.24
N VAL A 44 12.80 -10.24 -5.87
CA VAL A 44 11.58 -9.46 -6.11
C VAL A 44 10.52 -10.24 -6.92
N GLN A 45 10.95 -11.13 -7.81
CA GLN A 45 10.05 -11.97 -8.60
C GLN A 45 9.37 -13.02 -7.72
N TRP A 46 10.14 -13.68 -6.85
CA TRP A 46 9.60 -14.64 -5.89
C TRP A 46 8.61 -13.97 -4.94
N GLN A 47 8.98 -12.81 -4.37
CA GLN A 47 8.11 -12.04 -3.48
C GLN A 47 6.77 -11.70 -4.16
N ARG A 48 6.80 -11.24 -5.43
CA ARG A 48 5.58 -10.93 -6.21
C ARG A 48 4.74 -12.17 -6.52
N ALA A 49 5.37 -13.30 -6.80
CA ALA A 49 4.67 -14.55 -7.12
C ALA A 49 3.95 -15.13 -5.89
N HIS A 50 4.54 -14.96 -4.70
CA HIS A 50 4.07 -15.54 -3.44
C HIS A 50 3.29 -14.57 -2.55
N CYS A 51 2.80 -13.44 -3.08
CA CYS A 51 1.87 -12.59 -2.34
C CYS A 51 0.63 -13.39 -1.89
N VAL A 52 0.23 -13.19 -0.63
CA VAL A 52 -1.00 -13.72 -0.04
C VAL A 52 -2.19 -12.88 -0.53
N LYS A 53 -3.10 -13.51 -1.28
CA LYS A 53 -4.21 -12.84 -1.99
C LYS A 53 -5.59 -13.21 -1.47
N ASN A 54 -5.71 -14.27 -0.68
CA ASN A 54 -6.96 -14.75 -0.12
C ASN A 54 -6.75 -15.51 1.19
N VAL A 55 -7.85 -15.75 1.91
CA VAL A 55 -7.85 -16.40 3.23
C VAL A 55 -7.26 -17.81 3.17
N ARG A 56 -7.51 -18.55 2.09
CA ARG A 56 -6.93 -19.89 1.87
C ARG A 56 -5.41 -19.85 1.87
N GLN A 57 -4.81 -18.93 1.11
CA GLN A 57 -3.35 -18.78 1.06
C GLN A 57 -2.75 -18.34 2.41
N LEU A 58 -3.45 -17.47 3.15
CA LEU A 58 -3.01 -17.08 4.49
C LEU A 58 -3.02 -18.28 5.45
N ARG A 59 -4.07 -19.10 5.36
CA ARG A 59 -4.22 -20.33 6.13
C ARG A 59 -3.16 -21.37 5.79
N GLU A 60 -2.89 -21.58 4.50
CA GLU A 60 -1.81 -22.45 4.03
C GLU A 60 -0.44 -21.99 4.56
N LEU A 61 -0.19 -20.68 4.58
CA LEU A 61 1.04 -20.10 5.12
C LEU A 61 1.19 -20.33 6.63
N MET A 62 0.14 -20.05 7.39
CA MET A 62 0.17 -20.05 8.86
C MET A 62 0.07 -21.46 9.47
N GLY A 63 -0.40 -22.45 8.71
CA GLY A 63 -0.61 -23.81 9.22
C GLY A 63 -1.62 -23.83 10.38
N ASP A 64 -1.26 -24.49 11.47
CA ASP A 64 -2.08 -24.58 12.69
C ASP A 64 -1.81 -23.44 13.70
N LEU A 65 -0.91 -22.50 13.39
CA LEU A 65 -0.49 -21.44 14.32
C LEU A 65 -1.58 -20.40 14.60
N VAL A 66 -2.60 -20.30 13.75
CA VAL A 66 -3.71 -19.36 13.87
C VAL A 66 -5.02 -20.14 13.90
N GLU A 67 -5.87 -19.85 14.88
CA GLU A 67 -7.17 -20.51 15.06
C GLU A 67 -8.19 -20.11 13.99
N ASP A 68 -9.17 -21.00 13.76
CA ASP A 68 -10.24 -20.82 12.77
C ASP A 68 -11.03 -19.51 12.92
N ARG A 69 -11.23 -19.05 14.16
CA ARG A 69 -11.99 -17.82 14.41
C ARG A 69 -11.41 -16.60 13.72
N PHE A 70 -10.09 -16.51 13.57
CA PHE A 70 -9.44 -15.38 12.89
C PHE A 70 -9.81 -15.36 11.41
N TYR A 71 -9.79 -16.52 10.75
CA TYR A 71 -10.13 -16.63 9.34
C TYR A 71 -11.60 -16.37 9.08
N VAL A 72 -12.49 -16.86 9.95
CA VAL A 72 -13.93 -16.56 9.88
C VAL A 72 -14.17 -15.05 10.00
N ASP A 73 -13.48 -14.40 10.93
CA ASP A 73 -13.55 -12.95 11.14
C ASP A 73 -13.07 -12.16 9.90
N LEU A 74 -11.96 -12.60 9.30
CA LEU A 74 -11.42 -12.05 8.05
C LEU A 74 -12.37 -12.25 6.85
N GLU A 75 -12.96 -13.44 6.70
CA GLU A 75 -13.90 -13.72 5.61
C GLU A 75 -15.15 -12.86 5.72
N ARG A 76 -15.67 -12.69 6.95
CA ARG A 76 -16.79 -11.80 7.22
C ARG A 76 -16.45 -10.36 6.88
N ASP A 77 -15.24 -9.90 7.24
CA ASP A 77 -14.76 -8.57 6.84
C ASP A 77 -14.79 -8.38 5.32
N GLN A 78 -14.22 -9.33 4.58
CA GLN A 78 -14.11 -9.29 3.13
C GLN A 78 -15.49 -9.30 2.44
N ALA A 79 -16.45 -10.04 3.00
CA ALA A 79 -17.80 -10.12 2.49
C ALA A 79 -18.62 -8.86 2.81
N GLU A 80 -18.46 -8.30 4.01
CA GLU A 80 -19.40 -7.33 4.55
C GLU A 80 -18.90 -5.88 4.51
N ARG A 81 -17.59 -5.64 4.50
CA ARG A 81 -17.03 -4.30 4.79
C ARG A 81 -15.77 -3.92 4.01
N ALA A 82 -14.94 -4.87 3.56
CA ALA A 82 -13.69 -4.55 2.90
C ALA A 82 -13.91 -3.84 1.55
N THR A 83 -13.27 -2.68 1.40
CA THR A 83 -13.27 -1.90 0.13
C THR A 83 -12.04 -2.18 -0.74
N MET A 84 -11.09 -2.94 -0.21
CA MET A 84 -9.85 -3.33 -0.87
C MET A 84 -9.74 -4.86 -0.89
N SER A 85 -9.41 -5.41 -2.06
CA SER A 85 -9.02 -6.82 -2.18
C SER A 85 -7.72 -7.09 -1.43
N MET A 86 -7.52 -8.29 -0.89
CA MET A 86 -6.29 -8.65 -0.21
C MET A 86 -5.14 -8.91 -1.21
N LEU A 87 -3.99 -8.30 -0.95
CA LEU A 87 -2.73 -8.56 -1.64
C LEU A 87 -1.60 -8.14 -0.70
N VAL A 88 -0.91 -9.11 -0.11
CA VAL A 88 0.14 -8.87 0.89
C VAL A 88 1.41 -9.62 0.47
N PRO A 89 2.51 -8.93 0.14
CA PRO A 89 3.79 -9.54 -0.16
C PRO A 89 4.36 -10.33 1.02
N PRO A 90 5.20 -11.35 0.78
CA PRO A 90 5.84 -12.09 1.86
C PRO A 90 6.60 -11.20 2.83
N GLN A 91 7.36 -10.21 2.34
CA GLN A 91 8.03 -9.20 3.18
C GLN A 91 7.09 -8.56 4.21
N MET A 92 5.86 -8.24 3.79
CA MET A 92 4.91 -7.54 4.63
C MET A 92 4.23 -8.45 5.63
N VAL A 93 3.99 -9.72 5.28
CA VAL A 93 3.59 -10.71 6.29
C VAL A 93 4.73 -10.97 7.28
N ASN A 94 5.98 -10.99 6.81
CA ASN A 94 7.16 -11.20 7.66
C ASN A 94 7.39 -10.11 8.70
N THR A 95 6.90 -8.90 8.44
CA THR A 95 6.94 -7.79 9.41
C THR A 95 5.78 -7.82 10.42
N MET A 96 4.78 -8.67 10.20
CA MET A 96 3.78 -8.99 11.22
C MET A 96 4.37 -10.00 12.20
N LEU A 97 3.93 -9.98 13.46
CA LEU A 97 4.40 -10.90 14.48
C LEU A 97 5.93 -10.89 14.64
N PRO A 98 6.59 -9.71 14.74
CA PRO A 98 8.04 -9.59 14.60
C PRO A 98 8.83 -10.28 15.71
N HIS A 99 8.17 -10.63 16.81
CA HIS A 99 8.76 -11.29 17.98
C HIS A 99 8.10 -12.63 18.33
N ALA A 100 7.14 -13.07 17.50
CA ALA A 100 6.42 -14.31 17.77
C ALA A 100 7.26 -15.53 17.40
N THR A 101 7.24 -16.54 18.27
CA THR A 101 7.84 -17.85 18.02
C THR A 101 6.76 -18.92 18.05
N PRO A 102 6.72 -19.87 17.09
CA PRO A 102 5.74 -20.95 17.09
C PRO A 102 5.80 -21.77 18.40
N ARG A 103 4.69 -21.84 19.14
CA ARG A 103 4.58 -22.59 20.42
C ARG A 103 3.55 -23.72 20.36
N GLY A 104 3.10 -24.07 19.16
CA GLY A 104 2.03 -25.04 18.90
C GLY A 104 0.78 -24.37 18.31
N ALA A 105 -0.27 -25.17 18.15
CA ALA A 105 -1.51 -24.73 17.52
C ALA A 105 -2.11 -23.49 18.21
N GLY A 106 -2.55 -22.52 17.42
CA GLY A 106 -3.18 -21.28 17.87
C GLY A 106 -2.23 -20.25 18.49
N SER A 107 -0.93 -20.56 18.63
CA SER A 107 0.03 -19.71 19.35
C SER A 107 0.25 -18.30 18.77
N PHE A 108 -0.15 -18.05 17.51
CA PHE A 108 -0.08 -16.73 16.87
C PHE A 108 -1.39 -15.96 16.92
N THR A 109 -2.51 -16.56 17.32
CA THR A 109 -3.85 -15.96 17.13
C THR A 109 -4.00 -14.61 17.80
N GLU A 110 -3.73 -14.52 19.11
CA GLU A 110 -3.88 -13.26 19.87
C GLU A 110 -2.86 -12.21 19.45
N GLU A 111 -1.62 -12.63 19.19
CA GLU A 111 -0.55 -11.73 18.73
C GLU A 111 -0.90 -11.16 17.34
N LEU A 112 -1.51 -11.96 16.48
CA LEU A 112 -1.92 -11.54 15.14
C LEU A 112 -3.08 -10.56 15.23
N TYR A 113 -4.09 -10.83 16.07
CA TYR A 113 -5.14 -9.85 16.39
C TYR A 113 -4.56 -8.52 16.91
N ALA A 114 -3.55 -8.56 17.76
CA ALA A 114 -2.93 -7.35 18.30
C ALA A 114 -1.97 -6.63 17.33
N ASP A 115 -1.51 -7.31 16.28
CA ASP A 115 -0.44 -6.80 15.42
C ASP A 115 -0.85 -5.53 14.62
N PRO A 116 -0.10 -4.42 14.73
CA PRO A 116 -0.47 -3.16 14.08
C PRO A 116 -0.23 -3.17 12.56
N VAL A 117 0.73 -3.95 12.06
CA VAL A 117 0.97 -4.11 10.62
C VAL A 117 -0.16 -4.93 10.00
N ARG A 118 -0.66 -5.95 10.70
CA ARG A 118 -1.84 -6.71 10.30
C ARG A 118 -3.09 -5.85 10.32
N HIS A 119 -3.39 -5.06 11.36
CA HIS A 119 -4.53 -4.12 11.35
C HIS A 119 -4.55 -3.24 10.08
N TYR A 120 -3.36 -2.82 9.66
CA TYR A 120 -3.13 -1.97 8.50
C TYR A 120 -3.31 -2.71 7.16
N MET A 121 -2.92 -3.99 7.09
CA MET A 121 -2.85 -4.80 5.86
C MET A 121 -4.03 -5.77 5.65
N ILE A 122 -4.45 -6.44 6.72
CA ILE A 122 -5.43 -7.52 6.74
C ILE A 122 -6.44 -7.19 7.86
N PRO A 123 -7.35 -6.22 7.63
CA PRO A 123 -8.41 -5.94 8.58
C PRO A 123 -9.34 -7.14 8.73
N VAL A 124 -9.80 -7.39 9.96
CA VAL A 124 -10.85 -8.34 10.28
C VAL A 124 -12.07 -7.59 10.81
N LEU A 125 -13.24 -8.23 10.85
CA LEU A 125 -14.48 -7.53 11.18
C LEU A 125 -14.43 -6.95 12.60
N SER A 126 -13.79 -7.67 13.54
CA SER A 126 -13.58 -7.19 14.91
C SER A 126 -12.74 -5.92 15.03
N ASP A 127 -11.94 -5.57 14.02
CA ASP A 127 -11.16 -4.31 14.02
C ASP A 127 -12.08 -3.08 13.81
N ARG A 128 -13.29 -3.29 13.27
CA ARG A 128 -14.17 -2.21 12.85
C ARG A 128 -15.01 -1.68 14.00
N ARG A 129 -15.05 -0.36 14.12
CA ARG A 129 -16.01 0.36 14.96
C ARG A 129 -17.38 0.40 14.30
N THR A 130 -18.10 -0.72 14.32
CA THR A 130 -19.45 -0.86 13.75
C THR A 130 -20.51 -0.09 14.52
N ASP A 131 -20.17 0.36 15.74
CA ASP A 131 -21.00 1.22 16.58
C ASP A 131 -20.98 2.69 16.15
N TRP A 132 -20.03 3.09 15.30
CA TRP A 132 -19.86 4.47 14.84
C TRP A 132 -20.25 4.61 13.38
N SER A 133 -21.05 5.62 13.07
CA SER A 133 -21.32 5.98 11.67
C SER A 133 -20.07 6.59 11.03
N SER A 134 -19.87 6.34 9.74
CA SER A 134 -18.94 7.12 8.93
C SER A 134 -19.27 8.62 9.04
N HIS A 135 -18.24 9.46 8.92
CA HIS A 135 -18.43 10.91 8.94
C HIS A 135 -19.42 11.35 7.83
N PRO A 136 -20.32 12.33 8.06
CA PRO A 136 -21.34 12.72 7.07
C PRO A 136 -20.79 13.18 5.71
N HIS A 137 -19.53 13.65 5.68
CA HIS A 137 -18.82 14.06 4.47
C HIS A 137 -17.84 13.00 3.93
N ALA A 138 -17.86 11.78 4.49
CA ALA A 138 -17.05 10.69 3.96
C ALA A 138 -17.60 10.30 2.58
N THR A 139 -16.83 10.59 1.55
CA THR A 139 -17.08 10.13 0.18
C THR A 139 -15.95 9.23 -0.26
N ARG A 140 -16.21 8.44 -1.30
CA ARG A 140 -15.26 7.45 -1.78
C ARG A 140 -14.07 8.10 -2.51
N ASP A 141 -14.33 9.10 -3.36
CA ASP A 141 -13.33 10.05 -3.86
C ASP A 141 -13.34 11.32 -3.00
N SER A 142 -12.88 11.20 -1.75
CA SER A 142 -12.85 12.32 -0.79
C SER A 142 -11.97 13.50 -1.21
N LEU A 143 -11.10 13.29 -2.20
CA LEU A 143 -10.20 14.31 -2.73
C LEU A 143 -10.69 14.86 -4.08
N HIS A 144 -11.76 14.30 -4.65
CA HIS A 144 -12.23 14.65 -6.00
C HIS A 144 -11.11 14.56 -7.05
N GLU A 145 -10.22 13.56 -6.92
CA GLU A 145 -9.10 13.37 -7.85
C GLU A 145 -9.60 13.07 -9.27
N HIS A 146 -10.68 12.29 -9.39
CA HIS A 146 -11.28 11.91 -10.67
C HIS A 146 -11.96 13.10 -11.35
N ASP A 147 -12.72 13.91 -10.59
CA ASP A 147 -13.40 15.11 -11.11
C ASP A 147 -12.41 16.16 -11.66
N MET A 148 -11.15 16.10 -11.20
CA MET A 148 -10.07 17.00 -11.58
C MET A 148 -9.14 16.41 -12.67
N TRP A 149 -9.52 15.30 -13.30
CA TRP A 149 -8.79 14.74 -14.44
C TRP A 149 -8.91 15.63 -15.67
N VAL A 150 -7.78 16.20 -16.11
CA VAL A 150 -7.67 16.97 -17.37
C VAL A 150 -7.30 16.08 -18.57
N ALA A 151 -6.79 14.88 -18.26
CA ALA A 151 -6.68 13.71 -19.10
C ALA A 151 -6.89 12.49 -18.17
N GLU A 152 -7.29 11.34 -18.68
CA GLU A 152 -7.63 10.19 -17.81
C GLU A 152 -6.43 9.73 -16.96
N GLY A 153 -6.51 9.91 -15.63
CA GLY A 153 -5.43 9.67 -14.67
C GLY A 153 -4.43 10.81 -14.53
N LEU A 154 -4.71 12.01 -15.05
CA LEU A 154 -3.90 13.21 -14.81
C LEU A 154 -4.72 14.25 -14.06
N THR A 155 -4.56 14.27 -12.75
CA THR A 155 -5.23 15.26 -11.89
C THR A 155 -4.44 16.57 -11.89
N HIS A 156 -5.10 17.68 -12.24
CA HIS A 156 -4.52 19.03 -12.15
C HIS A 156 -5.29 19.89 -11.14
N ARG A 157 -5.00 19.70 -9.85
CA ARG A 157 -5.62 20.47 -8.76
C ARG A 157 -4.93 21.81 -8.50
N TYR A 158 -3.61 21.83 -8.57
CA TYR A 158 -2.79 22.97 -8.14
C TYR A 158 -2.20 23.71 -9.33
N PRO A 159 -2.06 25.05 -9.29
CA PRO A 159 -1.71 25.85 -10.47
C PRO A 159 -0.43 25.46 -11.22
N THR A 160 0.50 24.77 -10.54
CA THR A 160 1.84 24.47 -11.08
C THR A 160 2.21 23.00 -11.01
N LYS A 161 1.28 22.13 -10.58
CA LYS A 161 1.59 20.73 -10.27
C LYS A 161 0.48 19.79 -10.72
N VAL A 162 0.89 18.64 -11.22
CA VAL A 162 -0.03 17.55 -11.59
C VAL A 162 0.34 16.24 -10.92
N LEU A 163 -0.65 15.38 -10.77
CA LEU A 163 -0.52 14.00 -10.33
C LEU A 163 -0.86 13.08 -11.51
N ALA A 164 0.10 12.25 -11.93
CA ALA A 164 -0.05 11.28 -13.00
C ALA A 164 -0.22 9.86 -12.42
N GLU A 165 -1.44 9.35 -12.48
CA GLU A 165 -1.85 8.02 -12.07
C GLU A 165 -1.69 7.03 -13.23
N LEU A 166 -0.50 6.43 -13.32
CA LEU A 166 -0.11 5.62 -14.47
C LEU A 166 -0.84 4.27 -14.53
N LEU A 167 -1.17 3.71 -13.38
CA LEU A 167 -1.76 2.37 -13.26
C LEU A 167 -2.57 2.22 -11.96
N PRO A 168 -3.59 1.33 -11.92
CA PRO A 168 -4.44 1.13 -10.75
C PRO A 168 -3.97 -0.03 -9.86
N THR A 169 -2.71 -0.45 -9.96
CA THR A 169 -2.19 -1.61 -9.22
C THR A 169 -0.98 -1.23 -8.36
N CYS A 170 -0.84 -1.94 -7.24
CA CYS A 170 0.24 -1.80 -6.27
C CYS A 170 0.90 -3.17 -6.03
N PRO A 171 2.13 -3.23 -5.48
CA PRO A 171 2.69 -4.49 -4.98
C PRO A 171 1.89 -5.07 -3.82
N GLN A 172 1.08 -4.23 -3.14
CA GLN A 172 0.19 -4.61 -2.07
C GLN A 172 -1.04 -3.71 -1.98
N TYR A 173 -2.11 -4.18 -1.36
CA TYR A 173 -3.31 -3.36 -1.14
C TYR A 173 -3.51 -3.03 0.34
N CYS A 174 -3.54 -1.73 0.63
CA CYS A 174 -3.61 -1.18 1.97
C CYS A 174 -5.09 -1.01 2.39
N GLY A 175 -5.47 -1.38 3.62
CA GLY A 175 -6.86 -1.25 4.10
C GLY A 175 -7.41 0.18 4.20
N HIS A 176 -6.53 1.20 4.13
CA HIS A 176 -6.83 2.64 4.21
C HIS A 176 -6.34 3.38 2.95
N CYS A 177 -6.26 2.70 1.81
CA CYS A 177 -5.85 3.34 0.56
C CYS A 177 -6.80 4.50 0.22
N THR A 178 -6.29 5.73 0.15
CA THR A 178 -7.10 6.93 -0.21
C THR A 178 -7.60 6.88 -1.65
N ARG A 179 -6.97 6.04 -2.50
CA ARG A 179 -7.36 5.77 -3.89
C ARG A 179 -8.07 4.43 -4.04
N MET A 180 -8.72 3.93 -2.99
CA MET A 180 -9.43 2.66 -3.01
C MET A 180 -10.50 2.56 -4.11
N ASP A 181 -10.94 3.68 -4.67
CA ASP A 181 -11.93 3.67 -5.76
C ASP A 181 -11.34 3.21 -7.08
N LEU A 182 -10.07 3.49 -7.31
CA LEU A 182 -9.36 3.15 -8.54
C LEU A 182 -8.44 1.93 -8.34
N VAL A 183 -7.77 1.85 -7.19
CA VAL A 183 -6.68 0.89 -6.97
C VAL A 183 -7.19 -0.48 -6.53
N GLY A 184 -6.75 -1.52 -7.23
CA GLY A 184 -6.99 -2.93 -6.91
C GLY A 184 -8.19 -3.56 -7.62
N ASN A 185 -8.63 -4.72 -7.13
CA ASN A 185 -9.77 -5.45 -7.70
C ASN A 185 -11.06 -5.11 -6.98
N SER A 186 -12.19 -5.12 -7.69
CA SER A 186 -13.51 -5.01 -7.09
C SER A 186 -13.70 -6.05 -5.97
N THR A 187 -14.44 -5.65 -4.94
CA THR A 187 -14.78 -6.46 -3.77
C THR A 187 -16.28 -6.75 -3.77
N PRO A 188 -16.79 -7.63 -2.91
CA PRO A 188 -18.24 -7.85 -2.78
C PRO A 188 -19.02 -6.57 -2.43
N VAL A 189 -18.38 -5.64 -1.72
CA VAL A 189 -19.01 -4.40 -1.25
C VAL A 189 -18.92 -3.30 -2.30
N ILE A 190 -17.83 -3.28 -3.08
CA ILE A 190 -17.43 -2.13 -3.88
C ILE A 190 -16.96 -2.56 -5.27
N GLU A 191 -17.59 -2.01 -6.30
CA GLU A 191 -17.06 -1.98 -7.66
C GLU A 191 -16.06 -0.83 -7.81
N LYS A 192 -14.87 -1.15 -8.32
CA LYS A 192 -13.81 -0.15 -8.55
C LYS A 192 -13.91 0.49 -9.93
N LEU A 193 -13.58 1.77 -9.98
CA LEU A 193 -13.31 2.51 -11.20
C LEU A 193 -12.17 1.83 -11.96
N LYS A 194 -12.26 1.85 -13.28
CA LYS A 194 -11.21 1.40 -14.18
C LYS A 194 -10.90 2.50 -15.16
N PHE A 195 -9.64 2.58 -15.55
CA PHE A 195 -9.25 3.37 -16.70
C PHE A 195 -9.89 2.78 -17.96
N ALA A 196 -10.54 3.62 -18.75
CA ALA A 196 -11.21 3.25 -19.99
C ALA A 196 -10.23 3.25 -21.17
N GLY A 197 -9.28 4.19 -21.21
CA GLY A 197 -8.29 4.32 -22.25
C GLY A 197 -7.17 3.27 -22.16
N LYS A 198 -6.55 2.96 -23.30
CA LYS A 198 -5.35 2.11 -23.31
C LYS A 198 -4.20 2.84 -22.61
N PRO A 199 -3.31 2.14 -21.89
CA PRO A 199 -2.25 2.78 -21.11
C PRO A 199 -1.39 3.78 -21.90
N ASN A 200 -0.94 3.39 -23.10
CA ASN A 200 -0.09 4.26 -23.93
C ASN A 200 -0.84 5.47 -24.49
N ASP A 201 -2.12 5.33 -24.83
CA ASP A 201 -2.94 6.42 -25.36
C ASP A 201 -3.14 7.47 -24.26
N ARG A 202 -3.50 7.01 -23.05
CA ARG A 202 -3.63 7.88 -21.87
C ARG A 202 -2.33 8.61 -21.57
N ILE A 203 -1.19 7.91 -21.53
CA ILE A 203 0.13 8.55 -21.31
C ILE A 203 0.40 9.59 -22.40
N GLY A 204 0.02 9.32 -23.66
CA GLY A 204 0.08 10.29 -24.75
C GLY A 204 -0.73 11.56 -24.43
N ASP A 205 -1.99 11.40 -24.05
CA ASP A 205 -2.88 12.51 -23.68
C ASP A 205 -2.33 13.33 -22.50
N MET A 206 -1.74 12.66 -21.50
CA MET A 206 -1.07 13.33 -20.38
C MET A 206 0.10 14.19 -20.85
N LEU A 207 0.96 13.64 -21.69
CA LEU A 207 2.12 14.35 -22.24
C LEU A 207 1.68 15.54 -23.11
N ASP A 208 0.62 15.38 -23.90
CA ASP A 208 0.07 16.45 -24.73
C ASP A 208 -0.55 17.57 -23.91
N TYR A 209 -1.17 17.26 -22.78
CA TYR A 209 -1.63 18.28 -21.83
C TYR A 209 -0.44 19.04 -21.21
N LEU A 210 0.59 18.32 -20.75
CA LEU A 210 1.79 18.90 -20.17
C LEU A 210 2.52 19.85 -21.15
N ARG A 211 2.66 19.45 -22.42
CA ARG A 211 3.31 20.27 -23.46
C ARG A 211 2.55 21.57 -23.77
N ARG A 212 1.23 21.59 -23.59
CA ARG A 212 0.38 22.75 -23.89
C ARG A 212 0.22 23.71 -22.72
N ASN A 213 0.70 23.34 -21.53
CA ASN A 213 0.47 24.10 -20.31
C ASN A 213 1.78 24.46 -19.61
N ASP A 214 2.32 25.61 -19.98
CA ASP A 214 3.63 26.10 -19.55
C ASP A 214 3.69 26.49 -18.06
N ASN A 215 2.55 26.58 -17.38
CA ASN A 215 2.49 26.88 -15.94
C ASN A 215 2.87 25.67 -15.06
N ILE A 216 2.79 24.45 -15.61
CA ILE A 216 3.09 23.22 -14.86
C ILE A 216 4.60 23.05 -14.79
N ARG A 217 5.16 22.83 -13.60
CA ARG A 217 6.61 22.62 -13.43
C ARG A 217 6.96 21.38 -12.62
N ASP A 218 5.97 20.75 -12.00
CA ASP A 218 6.15 19.61 -11.08
C ASP A 218 5.15 18.51 -11.42
N VAL A 219 5.68 17.34 -11.76
CA VAL A 219 4.90 16.14 -12.09
C VAL A 219 5.14 15.07 -11.03
N VAL A 220 4.08 14.66 -10.35
CA VAL A 220 4.12 13.51 -9.43
C VAL A 220 3.64 12.27 -10.18
N ILE A 221 4.56 11.34 -10.45
CA ILE A 221 4.26 10.02 -10.98
C ILE A 221 3.80 9.11 -9.83
N SER A 222 2.59 8.58 -9.97
CA SER A 222 1.86 7.84 -8.93
C SER A 222 0.87 6.85 -9.58
N GLY A 223 -0.25 6.60 -8.93
CA GLY A 223 -1.34 5.71 -9.31
C GLY A 223 -1.69 4.83 -8.11
N GLY A 224 -1.67 3.52 -8.33
CA GLY A 224 -1.39 2.56 -7.28
C GLY A 224 0.06 2.70 -6.84
N ASP A 225 0.99 2.06 -7.54
CA ASP A 225 2.43 2.25 -7.32
C ASP A 225 3.23 2.13 -8.63
N PRO A 226 3.90 3.21 -9.09
CA PRO A 226 4.58 3.28 -10.37
C PRO A 226 5.77 2.31 -10.50
N LEU A 227 6.40 1.88 -9.39
CA LEU A 227 7.52 0.92 -9.46
C LEU A 227 7.05 -0.52 -9.73
N THR A 228 5.74 -0.74 -9.82
CA THR A 228 5.15 -1.97 -10.36
C THR A 228 5.43 -2.12 -11.86
N LEU A 229 5.57 -0.99 -12.59
CA LEU A 229 5.94 -0.99 -13.99
C LEU A 229 7.35 -1.58 -14.19
N ALA A 230 7.57 -2.18 -15.36
CA ALA A 230 8.91 -2.56 -15.79
C ALA A 230 9.80 -1.30 -15.88
N THR A 231 11.05 -1.40 -15.43
CA THR A 231 12.00 -0.26 -15.38
C THR A 231 12.07 0.47 -16.71
N GLY A 232 12.23 -0.24 -17.84
CA GLY A 232 12.31 0.38 -19.15
C GLY A 232 11.04 1.13 -19.57
N HIS A 233 9.86 0.69 -19.13
CA HIS A 233 8.62 1.41 -19.42
C HIS A 233 8.53 2.71 -18.61
N LEU A 234 8.90 2.66 -17.32
CA LEU A 234 8.95 3.84 -16.47
C LEU A 234 9.99 4.86 -16.96
N GLU A 235 11.16 4.37 -17.39
CA GLU A 235 12.23 5.19 -17.99
C GLU A 235 11.75 5.94 -19.24
N VAL A 236 11.03 5.27 -20.14
CA VAL A 236 10.44 5.92 -21.33
C VAL A 236 9.48 7.05 -20.94
N ILE A 237 8.63 6.85 -19.94
CA ILE A 237 7.68 7.87 -19.47
C ILE A 237 8.43 9.06 -18.87
N ILE A 238 9.37 8.80 -17.95
CA ILE A 238 10.17 9.85 -17.29
C ILE A 238 10.97 10.64 -18.33
N SER A 239 11.58 9.97 -19.31
CA SER A 239 12.36 10.61 -20.37
C SER A 239 11.50 11.56 -21.20
N LYS A 240 10.30 11.13 -21.62
CA LYS A 240 9.35 11.96 -22.36
C LYS A 240 8.85 13.17 -21.57
N ILE A 241 8.64 13.02 -20.25
CA ILE A 241 8.29 14.15 -19.38
C ILE A 241 9.49 15.11 -19.28
N ARG A 242 10.71 14.58 -19.17
CA ARG A 242 11.93 15.38 -19.04
C ARG A 242 12.29 16.17 -20.29
N GLU A 243 11.84 15.74 -21.47
CA GLU A 243 11.96 16.50 -22.71
C GLU A 243 11.13 17.81 -22.71
N ILE A 244 10.13 17.92 -21.84
CA ILE A 244 9.28 19.11 -21.72
C ILE A 244 10.01 20.19 -20.91
N LYS A 245 10.43 21.27 -21.58
CA LYS A 245 11.39 22.26 -21.04
C LYS A 245 10.95 22.96 -19.74
N HIS A 246 9.66 23.21 -19.57
CA HIS A 246 9.11 23.89 -18.38
C HIS A 246 8.90 22.94 -17.18
N ILE A 247 9.07 21.62 -17.35
CA ILE A 247 9.02 20.66 -16.24
C ILE A 247 10.36 20.64 -15.51
N GLU A 248 10.37 21.24 -14.33
CA GLU A 248 11.55 21.35 -13.47
C GLU A 248 11.74 20.08 -12.62
N ILE A 249 10.65 19.57 -12.04
CA ILE A 249 10.65 18.53 -11.00
C ILE A 249 9.80 17.34 -11.45
N ILE A 250 10.36 16.13 -11.33
CA ILE A 250 9.63 14.87 -11.44
C ILE A 250 9.77 14.14 -10.10
N ARG A 251 8.64 13.81 -9.48
CA ARG A 251 8.59 13.06 -8.22
C ARG A 251 7.95 11.71 -8.45
N ILE A 252 8.39 10.69 -7.73
CA ILE A 252 7.80 9.35 -7.80
C ILE A 252 7.22 9.03 -6.42
N GLY A 253 5.91 8.86 -6.34
CA GLY A 253 5.24 8.35 -5.16
C GLY A 253 5.24 6.83 -5.19
N THR A 254 6.07 6.20 -4.35
CA THR A 254 6.18 4.74 -4.29
C THR A 254 6.30 4.26 -2.85
N ARG A 255 5.85 3.03 -2.62
CA ARG A 255 5.90 2.35 -1.34
C ARG A 255 6.80 1.12 -1.34
N PHE A 256 7.37 0.76 -2.49
CA PHE A 256 8.30 -0.37 -2.61
C PHE A 256 9.40 -0.42 -1.53
N PRO A 257 10.03 0.69 -1.10
CA PRO A 257 11.06 0.64 -0.06
C PRO A 257 10.59 0.04 1.27
N VAL A 258 9.28 0.06 1.54
CA VAL A 258 8.69 -0.52 2.76
C VAL A 258 8.14 -1.92 2.49
N VAL A 259 7.47 -2.12 1.35
CA VAL A 259 6.60 -3.29 1.14
C VAL A 259 7.23 -4.39 0.28
N LEU A 260 8.26 -4.03 -0.48
CA LEU A 260 8.96 -4.91 -1.40
C LEU A 260 10.36 -4.33 -1.70
N PRO A 261 11.24 -4.20 -0.68
CA PRO A 261 12.53 -3.52 -0.77
C PRO A 261 13.52 -4.19 -1.75
N GLN A 262 13.22 -5.40 -2.21
CA GLN A 262 14.00 -6.13 -3.22
C GLN A 262 13.94 -5.50 -4.63
N ARG A 263 13.06 -4.52 -4.88
CA ARG A 263 12.85 -3.85 -6.19
C ARG A 263 13.77 -2.67 -6.41
#